data_AF-A0A5B7DWF1-F1
#
_entry.id   AF-A0A5B7DWF1-F1
#
_cell.length_a   1.000
_cell.length_b   1.000
_cell.length_c   1.000
_cell.angle_alpha   90.00
_cell.angle_beta   90.00
_cell.angle_gamma   90.00
#
_symmetry.space_group_name_H-M   'P 1'
#
loop_
_entity.id
_entity.type
_entity.pdbx_description
1 polymer ?
#
loop_
_entity_poly.entity_id
_entity_poly.type
_entity_poly.pdbx_seq_one_letter_code
_entity_poly.pdbx_strand_id
1 'polypeptide(L)'
;MPHTTPKYTCCNVKHNWIQDSLVQAQYWHDPLHEEDYRNYSIFLADINNEKVVNEEYRSNLKKLENFVMVKFLKDSMVVPTESEWFGFYSPGQDQEILSLQQTELYLEDRLGLKEMDEAGKLKFVSVDGDHLEFSDEWFLQEIVDKYVT
;
A
#
# COMPACT_ATOMS: atom_id res chain seq x y z
N MET A 1 6.60 13.95 30.54
CA MET A 1 7.11 13.20 29.37
C MET A 1 6.86 14.07 28.16
N PRO A 2 7.83 14.32 27.27
CA PRO A 2 7.61 15.21 26.14
C PRO A 2 6.66 14.51 25.17
N HIS A 3 5.50 15.12 24.96
CA HIS A 3 4.58 14.75 23.89
C HIS A 3 5.28 15.01 22.56
N THR A 4 5.79 13.97 21.92
CA THR A 4 6.18 14.01 20.51
C THR A 4 4.90 14.18 19.71
N THR A 5 4.57 15.41 19.34
CA THR A 5 3.64 15.67 18.23
C THR A 5 4.12 14.88 17.02
N PRO A 6 3.28 14.04 16.40
CA PRO A 6 3.68 13.30 15.21
C PRO A 6 4.14 14.32 14.15
N LYS A 7 5.29 14.07 13.52
CA LYS A 7 5.86 14.95 12.47
C LYS A 7 4.92 15.15 11.27
N TYR A 8 3.85 14.36 11.17
CA TYR A 8 2.96 14.31 10.02
C TYR A 8 1.47 14.34 10.38
N THR A 9 1.05 15.03 11.45
CA THR A 9 -0.39 15.27 11.67
C THR A 9 -0.89 16.38 10.73
N CYS A 10 -1.08 16.09 9.45
CA CYS A 10 -1.84 16.99 8.58
C CYS A 10 -3.32 16.94 9.02
N CYS A 11 -3.89 18.11 9.35
CA CYS A 11 -5.31 18.44 9.46
C CYS A 11 -6.28 17.25 9.66
N ASN A 12 -6.61 16.86 10.91
CA ASN A 12 -7.67 15.90 11.29
C ASN A 12 -8.30 15.11 10.12
N VAL A 13 -7.51 14.24 9.47
CA VAL A 13 -7.83 13.67 8.14
C VAL A 13 -9.13 12.86 8.13
N LYS A 14 -9.61 12.50 9.32
CA LYS A 14 -10.83 11.75 9.65
C LYS A 14 -12.13 12.51 9.38
N HIS A 15 -12.11 13.86 9.27
CA HIS A 15 -13.35 14.62 9.02
C HIS A 15 -13.91 14.30 7.63
N ASN A 16 -15.21 13.99 7.57
CA ASN A 16 -15.89 13.60 6.32
C ASN A 16 -15.63 14.57 5.17
N TRP A 17 -15.74 15.89 5.41
CA TRP A 17 -15.51 16.87 4.35
C TRP A 17 -14.08 16.85 3.78
N ILE A 18 -13.08 16.45 4.59
CA ILE A 18 -11.69 16.28 4.13
C ILE A 18 -11.58 15.01 3.29
N GLN A 19 -12.15 13.90 3.76
CA GLN A 19 -12.21 12.64 3.00
C GLN A 19 -12.92 12.83 1.64
N ASP A 20 -14.00 13.62 1.60
CA ASP A 20 -14.79 13.86 0.39
C ASP A 20 -14.14 14.85 -0.60
N SER A 21 -13.20 15.68 -0.13
CA SER A 21 -12.66 16.79 -0.92
C SER A 21 -11.17 16.70 -1.23
N LEU A 22 -10.41 15.84 -0.55
CA LEU A 22 -8.96 15.74 -0.67
C LEU A 22 -8.52 14.31 -0.99
N VAL A 23 -7.98 14.10 -2.19
CA VAL A 23 -7.54 12.78 -2.67
C VAL A 23 -6.47 12.16 -1.74
N GLN A 24 -5.52 12.96 -1.28
CA GLN A 24 -4.46 12.52 -0.37
C GLN A 24 -5.01 12.02 0.98
N ALA A 25 -6.15 12.52 1.43
CA ALA A 25 -6.78 12.09 2.68
C ALA A 25 -7.35 10.68 2.56
N GLN A 26 -7.79 10.27 1.37
CA GLN A 26 -8.48 9.01 1.14
C GLN A 26 -7.55 7.79 1.27
N TYR A 27 -6.24 7.99 1.07
CA TYR A 27 -5.19 7.00 1.28
C TYR A 27 -4.21 7.36 2.41
N TRP A 28 -4.58 8.31 3.27
CA TRP A 28 -3.83 8.55 4.49
C TRP A 28 -4.03 7.39 5.46
N HIS A 29 -2.94 6.73 5.84
CA HIS A 29 -2.91 5.61 6.78
C HIS A 29 -2.06 6.01 7.99
N ASP A 30 -2.70 6.25 9.14
CA ASP A 30 -2.00 6.60 10.38
C ASP A 30 -1.74 5.33 11.21
N PRO A 31 -0.50 4.82 11.31
CA PRO A 31 -0.20 3.60 12.04
C PRO A 31 -0.34 3.77 13.56
N LEU A 32 -0.31 5.01 14.08
CA LEU A 32 -0.51 5.28 15.50
C LEU A 32 -1.99 5.19 15.91
N HIS A 33 -2.91 5.35 14.95
CA HIS A 33 -4.35 5.37 15.16
C HIS A 33 -5.09 4.49 14.14
N GLU A 34 -4.71 3.21 14.06
CA GLU A 34 -5.30 2.22 13.14
C GLU A 34 -6.83 2.16 13.21
N GLU A 35 -7.43 2.19 14.41
CA GLU A 35 -8.89 2.16 14.53
C GLU A 35 -9.56 3.34 13.83
N ASP A 36 -8.95 4.52 13.89
CA ASP A 36 -9.48 5.69 13.20
C ASP A 36 -9.29 5.59 11.69
N TYR A 37 -8.14 5.09 11.22
CA TYR A 37 -7.94 4.78 9.81
C TYR A 37 -9.02 3.82 9.30
N ARG A 38 -9.24 2.71 10.00
CA ARG A 38 -10.25 1.71 9.65
C ARG A 38 -11.65 2.28 9.64
N ASN A 39 -12.01 3.17 10.56
CA ASN A 39 -13.37 3.71 10.66
C ASN A 39 -13.65 4.85 9.69
N TYR A 40 -12.68 5.74 9.44
CA TYR A 40 -12.92 7.01 8.72
C TYR A 40 -12.37 7.06 7.30
N SER A 41 -11.39 6.23 6.92
CA SER A 41 -10.93 6.19 5.53
C SER A 41 -12.07 5.71 4.63
N ILE A 42 -12.43 6.51 3.62
CA ILE A 42 -13.53 6.19 2.70
C ILE A 42 -13.08 5.37 1.49
N PHE A 43 -11.77 5.18 1.31
CA PHE A 43 -11.20 4.50 0.16
C PHE A 43 -10.22 3.40 0.57
N LEU A 44 -9.05 3.75 1.10
CA LEU A 44 -7.97 2.78 1.33
C LEU A 44 -8.39 1.67 2.30
N ALA A 45 -9.07 1.99 3.40
CA ALA A 45 -9.59 0.98 4.33
C ALA A 45 -10.68 0.09 3.71
N ASP A 46 -11.44 0.60 2.73
CA ASP A 46 -12.47 -0.17 2.03
C ASP A 46 -11.84 -1.16 1.03
N ILE A 47 -11.00 -0.67 0.13
CA ILE A 47 -10.36 -1.53 -0.89
C ILE A 47 -9.37 -2.53 -0.29
N ASN A 48 -8.85 -2.27 0.92
CA ASN A 48 -7.99 -3.20 1.66
C ASN A 48 -8.77 -4.16 2.58
N ASN A 49 -10.10 -4.18 2.52
CA ASN A 49 -10.92 -5.07 3.34
C ASN A 49 -10.65 -4.92 4.86
N GLU A 50 -10.35 -3.70 5.33
CA GLU A 50 -10.07 -3.43 6.75
C GLU A 50 -11.33 -3.34 7.61
N LYS A 51 -12.47 -3.00 7.00
CA LYS A 51 -13.77 -2.88 7.68
C LYS A 51 -14.54 -4.20 7.64
N VAL A 52 -14.73 -4.71 6.43
CA VAL A 52 -15.49 -5.93 6.12
C VAL A 52 -14.81 -6.59 4.93
N VAL A 53 -14.69 -7.92 4.94
CA VAL A 53 -14.12 -8.65 3.80
C VAL A 53 -15.13 -8.66 2.66
N ASN A 54 -14.80 -7.94 1.59
CA ASN A 54 -15.53 -7.97 0.34
C ASN A 54 -14.98 -9.07 -0.57
N GLU A 55 -15.72 -10.19 -0.67
CA GLU A 55 -15.33 -11.33 -1.51
C GLU A 55 -15.31 -10.99 -3.01
N GLU A 56 -16.08 -9.99 -3.46
CA GLU A 56 -16.03 -9.57 -4.85
C GLU A 56 -14.67 -8.94 -5.17
N TYR A 57 -14.14 -8.07 -4.29
CA TYR A 57 -12.81 -7.47 -4.45
C TYR A 57 -11.73 -8.54 -4.52
N ARG A 58 -11.75 -9.48 -3.57
CA ARG A 58 -10.84 -10.63 -3.55
C ARG A 58 -10.93 -11.45 -4.83
N SER A 59 -12.15 -11.83 -5.24
CA SER A 59 -12.35 -12.64 -6.45
C SER A 59 -11.90 -11.91 -7.72
N ASN A 60 -12.10 -10.60 -7.79
CA ASN A 60 -11.73 -9.78 -8.94
C ASN A 60 -10.22 -9.59 -9.04
N LEU A 61 -9.55 -9.29 -7.91
CA LEU A 61 -8.09 -9.13 -7.89
C LEU A 61 -7.37 -10.41 -8.33
N LYS A 62 -7.86 -11.58 -7.88
CA LYS A 62 -7.29 -12.88 -8.25
C LYS A 62 -7.42 -13.23 -9.74
N LYS A 63 -8.28 -12.55 -10.50
CA LYS A 63 -8.38 -12.72 -11.97
C LYS A 63 -7.15 -12.21 -12.71
N LEU A 64 -6.36 -11.32 -12.10
CA LEU A 64 -5.12 -10.85 -12.69
C LEU A 64 -4.17 -12.03 -12.94
N GLU A 65 -3.51 -12.01 -14.10
CA GLU A 65 -2.46 -12.98 -14.42
C GLU A 65 -1.15 -12.61 -13.74
N ASN A 66 -0.80 -11.32 -13.78
CA ASN A 66 0.34 -10.75 -13.09
C ASN A 66 -0.10 -9.49 -12.34
N PHE A 67 0.36 -9.34 -11.10
CA PHE A 67 0.29 -8.10 -10.36
C PHE A 67 1.71 -7.62 -10.07
N VAL A 68 2.20 -6.68 -10.90
CA VAL A 68 3.57 -6.18 -10.86
C VAL A 68 3.63 -4.91 -10.04
N MET A 69 4.46 -4.92 -9.00
CA MET A 69 4.70 -3.80 -8.09
C MET A 69 6.15 -3.34 -8.25
N VAL A 70 6.33 -2.07 -8.60
CA VAL A 70 7.65 -1.46 -8.79
C VAL A 70 7.98 -0.62 -7.57
N LYS A 71 9.16 -0.86 -6.97
CA LYS A 71 9.69 -0.07 -5.86
C LYS A 71 10.90 0.78 -6.27
N PHE A 72 10.86 2.07 -5.98
CA PHE A 72 11.96 3.02 -6.18
C PHE A 72 12.87 3.01 -4.95
N LEU A 73 14.12 2.60 -5.13
CA LEU A 73 15.04 2.38 -3.99
C LEU A 73 15.48 3.68 -3.30
N LYS A 74 15.32 4.83 -3.94
CA LYS A 74 15.68 6.15 -3.41
C LYS A 74 14.47 7.08 -3.31
N ASP A 75 13.26 6.52 -3.25
CA ASP A 75 12.02 7.31 -3.21
C ASP A 75 12.02 8.29 -2.02
N SER A 76 11.89 9.57 -2.33
CA SER A 76 11.81 10.66 -1.36
C SER A 76 10.38 11.17 -1.11
N MET A 77 9.39 10.61 -1.81
CA MET A 77 8.00 11.05 -1.83
C MET A 77 7.05 10.11 -1.09
N VAL A 78 7.23 8.80 -1.24
CA VAL A 78 6.38 7.77 -0.63
C VAL A 78 6.94 7.38 0.73
N VAL A 79 6.10 7.46 1.77
CA VAL A 79 6.50 7.14 3.14
C VAL A 79 5.44 6.22 3.78
N PRO A 80 5.81 4.99 4.18
CA PRO A 80 7.09 4.33 3.96
C PRO A 80 7.24 3.85 2.51
N THR A 81 8.46 3.79 1.98
CA THR A 81 8.76 3.30 0.61
C THR A 81 8.27 1.86 0.41
N GLU A 82 8.18 1.07 1.48
CA GLU A 82 7.63 -0.29 1.45
C GLU A 82 6.16 -0.35 1.03
N SER A 83 5.41 0.77 1.12
CA SER A 83 4.03 0.86 0.64
C SER A 83 3.92 0.53 -0.85
N GLU A 84 4.96 0.80 -1.65
CA GLU A 84 5.03 0.43 -3.08
C GLU A 84 4.97 -1.08 -3.32
N TRP A 85 5.32 -1.88 -2.31
CA TRP A 85 5.26 -3.35 -2.30
C TRP A 85 4.26 -3.90 -1.27
N PHE A 86 3.21 -3.13 -0.93
CA PHE A 86 2.21 -3.49 0.08
C PHE A 86 2.74 -3.70 1.52
N GLY A 87 3.99 -3.33 1.80
CA GLY A 87 4.50 -3.26 3.16
C GLY A 87 4.02 -1.98 3.85
N PHE A 88 3.99 -2.00 5.19
CA PHE A 88 3.62 -0.82 5.96
C PHE A 88 4.19 -0.87 7.38
N TYR A 89 4.05 0.22 8.14
CA TYR A 89 4.45 0.25 9.54
C TYR A 89 3.71 -0.80 10.38
N SER A 90 4.40 -1.36 11.37
CA SER A 90 3.75 -2.22 12.38
C SER A 90 2.74 -1.39 13.20
N PRO A 91 1.53 -1.91 13.50
CA PRO A 91 0.48 -1.17 14.20
C PRO A 91 0.94 -0.54 15.52
N GLY A 92 0.52 0.71 15.76
CA GLY A 92 0.77 1.46 16.99
C GLY A 92 2.08 2.24 17.03
N GLN A 93 2.87 2.25 15.95
CA GLN A 93 4.18 2.92 15.88
C GLN A 93 4.58 3.27 14.43
N ASP A 94 5.61 4.08 14.24
CA ASP A 94 6.05 4.61 12.93
C ASP A 94 7.54 4.34 12.62
N GLN A 95 8.10 3.23 13.15
CA GLN A 95 9.53 2.89 13.04
C GLN A 95 9.76 1.53 12.36
N GLU A 96 9.22 0.45 12.94
CA GLU A 96 9.29 -0.90 12.40
C GLU A 96 8.36 -1.04 11.20
N ILE A 97 8.88 -1.61 10.11
CA ILE A 97 8.13 -1.84 8.87
C ILE A 97 7.95 -3.34 8.68
N LEU A 98 6.73 -3.74 8.39
CA LEU A 98 6.33 -5.08 8.02
C LEU A 98 6.31 -5.20 6.49
N SER A 99 6.91 -6.27 5.96
CA SER A 99 6.67 -6.65 4.57
C SER A 99 5.23 -7.14 4.38
N LEU A 100 4.72 -7.16 3.15
CA LEU A 100 3.38 -7.69 2.83
C LEU A 100 3.13 -9.04 3.54
N GLN A 101 4.07 -9.98 3.46
CA GLN A 101 3.94 -11.33 4.02
C GLN A 101 3.81 -11.38 5.55
N GLN A 102 4.18 -10.29 6.25
CA GLN A 102 4.09 -10.16 7.70
C GLN A 102 2.80 -9.48 8.15
N THR A 103 2.04 -8.86 7.23
CA THR A 103 0.81 -8.12 7.56
C THR A 103 -0.39 -9.06 7.78
N GLU A 104 -1.36 -8.63 8.61
CA GLU A 104 -2.65 -9.34 8.78
C GLU A 104 -3.39 -9.50 7.44
N LEU A 105 -3.32 -8.49 6.57
CA LEU A 105 -3.92 -8.49 5.23
C LEU A 105 -3.53 -9.73 4.43
N TYR A 106 -2.24 -10.10 4.49
CA TYR A 106 -1.69 -11.28 3.82
C TYR A 106 -1.93 -12.57 4.60
N LEU A 107 -1.70 -12.56 5.92
CA LEU A 107 -1.82 -13.75 6.76
C LEU A 107 -3.25 -14.31 6.78
N GLU A 108 -4.25 -13.43 6.79
CA GLU A 108 -5.67 -13.77 6.71
C GLU A 108 -6.19 -13.86 5.27
N ASP A 109 -5.34 -13.56 4.28
CA ASP A 109 -5.65 -13.58 2.85
C ASP A 109 -6.90 -12.76 2.46
N ARG A 110 -7.11 -11.61 3.11
CA ARG A 110 -8.34 -10.81 2.97
C ARG A 110 -8.60 -10.36 1.53
N LEU A 111 -7.54 -10.15 0.75
CA LEU A 111 -7.62 -9.77 -0.67
C LEU A 111 -7.25 -10.89 -1.64
N GLY A 112 -6.86 -12.07 -1.16
CA GLY A 112 -6.33 -13.13 -2.04
C GLY A 112 -4.85 -12.95 -2.40
N LEU A 113 -4.13 -12.02 -1.75
CA LEU A 113 -2.72 -11.74 -2.05
C LEU A 113 -1.80 -12.92 -1.73
N LYS A 114 -2.11 -13.70 -0.69
CA LYS A 114 -1.32 -14.89 -0.35
C LYS A 114 -1.49 -15.97 -1.40
N GLU A 115 -2.73 -16.23 -1.81
CA GLU A 115 -3.02 -17.17 -2.89
C GLU A 115 -2.35 -16.74 -4.21
N MET A 116 -2.36 -15.44 -4.51
CA MET A 116 -1.68 -14.88 -5.68
C MET A 116 -0.16 -15.01 -5.60
N ASP A 117 0.44 -14.78 -4.44
CA ASP A 117 1.89 -14.91 -4.22
C ASP A 117 2.32 -16.38 -4.38
N GLU A 118 1.61 -17.31 -3.75
CA GLU A 118 1.83 -18.76 -3.87
C GLU A 118 1.65 -19.27 -5.31
N ALA A 119 0.73 -18.66 -6.07
CA ALA A 119 0.54 -18.92 -7.50
C ALA A 119 1.57 -18.21 -8.40
N GLY A 120 2.50 -17.45 -7.82
CA GLY A 120 3.54 -16.72 -8.54
C GLY A 120 3.03 -15.52 -9.34
N LYS A 121 1.84 -14.99 -9.03
CA LYS A 121 1.22 -13.87 -9.74
C LYS A 121 1.72 -12.51 -9.25
N LEU A 122 2.15 -12.39 -7.99
CA LEU A 122 2.76 -11.17 -7.47
C LEU A 122 4.20 -11.05 -7.97
N LYS A 123 4.55 -9.90 -8.55
CA LYS A 123 5.91 -9.61 -9.04
C LYS A 123 6.44 -8.37 -8.33
N PHE A 124 7.56 -8.52 -7.64
CA PHE A 124 8.23 -7.44 -6.93
C PHE A 124 9.46 -7.02 -7.74
N VAL A 125 9.38 -5.85 -8.37
CA VAL A 125 10.46 -5.29 -9.20
C VAL A 125 10.97 -4.03 -8.51
N SER A 126 12.27 -3.79 -8.54
CA SER A 126 12.85 -2.56 -7.98
C SER A 126 13.71 -1.85 -9.00
N VAL A 127 13.83 -0.53 -8.85
CA VAL A 127 14.66 0.33 -9.68
C VAL A 127 15.46 1.29 -8.81
N ASP A 128 16.72 1.49 -9.18
CA ASP A 128 17.59 2.45 -8.50
C ASP A 128 17.31 3.86 -9.03
N GLY A 129 16.35 4.54 -8.40
CA GLY A 129 15.92 5.90 -8.74
C GLY A 129 15.03 6.49 -7.65
N ASP A 130 14.81 7.80 -7.70
CA ASP A 130 13.78 8.49 -6.90
C ASP A 130 12.37 8.23 -7.50
N HIS A 131 11.34 8.83 -6.91
CA HIS A 131 9.94 8.61 -7.28
C HIS A 131 9.68 8.79 -8.77
N LEU A 132 9.27 7.72 -9.46
CA LEU A 132 9.03 7.68 -10.91
C LEU A 132 10.27 7.95 -11.78
N GLU A 133 11.47 7.87 -11.21
CA GLU A 133 12.73 7.98 -11.94
C GLU A 133 13.17 6.61 -12.45
N PHE A 134 13.05 6.40 -13.76
CA PHE A 134 13.56 5.21 -14.46
C PHE A 134 13.93 5.56 -15.90
N SER A 135 14.77 4.74 -16.54
CA SER A 135 15.12 4.91 -17.95
C SER A 135 14.12 4.17 -18.86
N ASP A 136 13.97 4.65 -20.10
CA ASP A 136 13.18 3.95 -21.13
C ASP A 136 13.69 2.52 -21.37
N GLU A 137 15.01 2.34 -21.35
CA GLU A 137 15.63 1.03 -21.51
C GLU A 137 15.18 0.06 -20.40
N TRP A 138 15.23 0.50 -19.15
CA TRP A 138 14.76 -0.29 -18.02
C TRP A 138 13.27 -0.60 -18.14
N PHE A 139 12.45 0.40 -18.49
CA PHE A 139 11.00 0.21 -18.61
C PHE A 139 10.63 -0.81 -19.69
N LEU A 140 11.28 -0.73 -20.86
CA LEU A 140 11.05 -1.68 -21.95
C LEU A 140 11.46 -3.10 -21.53
N GLN A 141 12.66 -3.27 -20.97
CA GLN A 141 13.21 -4.58 -20.64
C GLN A 141 12.53 -5.24 -19.43
N GLU A 142 12.23 -4.48 -18.38
CA GLU A 142 11.74 -5.01 -17.10
C GLU A 142 10.22 -5.06 -17.01
N ILE A 143 9.49 -4.19 -17.74
CA ILE A 143 8.03 -4.11 -17.68
C ILE A 143 7.39 -4.59 -18.97
N VAL A 144 7.70 -3.94 -20.10
CA VAL A 144 6.98 -4.18 -21.36
C VAL A 144 7.24 -5.59 -21.89
N ASP A 145 8.51 -5.95 -22.09
CA ASP A 145 8.92 -7.22 -22.69
C ASP A 145 8.53 -8.44 -21.85
N LYS A 146 8.33 -8.26 -20.53
CA LYS A 146 8.02 -9.35 -19.59
C LYS A 146 6.53 -9.55 -19.33
N TYR A 147 5.72 -8.49 -19.40
CA TYR A 147 4.35 -8.54 -18.88
C TYR A 147 3.28 -7.95 -19.80
N VAL A 148 3.64 -7.22 -20.87
CA VAL A 148 2.69 -6.53 -21.74
C VAL A 148 2.61 -7.19 -23.13
N THR A 149 3.70 -7.77 -23.61
CA THR A 149 3.79 -8.54 -24.86
C THR A 149 3.50 -10.01 -24.69
#